data_AF-A0A952A1M3-F1
#
_entry.id   AF-A0A952A1M3-F1
#
_cell.length_a   1.000
_cell.length_b   1.000
_cell.length_c   1.000
_cell.angle_alpha   90.00
_cell.angle_beta   90.00
_cell.angle_gamma   90.00
#
_symmetry.space_group_name_H-M   'P 1'
#
loop_
_entity.id
_entity.type
_entity.pdbx_description
1 polymer ?
#
loop_
_entity_poly.entity_id
_entity_poly.type
_entity_poly.pdbx_seq_one_letter_code
_entity_poly.pdbx_strand_id
1 'polypeptide(L)'
;MSERFLAWVVFYGALFLLSVAGIAFFLPGRGLLLPYFTPKPETFSELYFEDHLELPKRITPNTPYQFSFTIRNHEGKTMIYPLEVFATSETTPSSQLVLLKTELELQNEEERTVPVDYTLHD
;
A
#
# COMPACT_ATOMS: atom_id res chain seq x y z
N MET A 1 -5.69 17.30 -63.26
CA MET A 1 -5.00 17.41 -61.96
C MET A 1 -3.64 16.76 -62.13
N SER A 2 -2.53 17.45 -61.87
CA SER A 2 -1.20 16.88 -62.14
C SER A 2 -0.89 15.79 -61.11
N GLU A 3 -0.30 14.67 -61.54
CA GLU A 3 0.10 13.57 -60.65
C GLU A 3 0.99 14.06 -59.49
N ARG A 4 1.78 15.12 -59.76
CA ARG A 4 2.61 15.80 -58.78
C ARG A 4 1.78 16.44 -57.66
N PHE A 5 0.66 17.07 -57.98
CA PHE A 5 -0.22 17.68 -56.98
C PHE A 5 -0.82 16.64 -56.03
N LEU A 6 -1.26 15.49 -56.55
CA LEU A 6 -1.79 14.39 -55.73
C LEU A 6 -0.71 13.81 -54.80
N ALA A 7 0.52 13.63 -55.30
CA ALA A 7 1.64 13.14 -54.51
C ALA A 7 1.98 14.06 -53.32
N TRP A 8 1.95 15.38 -53.53
CA TRP A 8 2.19 16.34 -52.45
C TRP A 8 1.10 16.31 -51.38
N VAL A 9 -0.17 16.19 -51.78
CA VAL A 9 -1.29 16.09 -50.83
C VAL A 9 -1.16 14.83 -49.96
N VAL A 10 -0.83 13.69 -50.57
CA VAL A 10 -0.63 12.42 -49.83
C VAL A 10 0.57 12.53 -48.89
N PHE A 11 1.69 13.08 -49.37
CA PHE A 11 2.90 13.23 -48.56
C PHE A 11 2.67 14.10 -47.33
N TYR A 12 2.09 15.29 -47.49
CA TYR A 12 1.81 16.18 -46.36
C TYR A 12 0.71 15.63 -45.45
N GLY A 13 -0.27 14.92 -45.99
CA GLY A 13 -1.28 14.21 -45.19
C GLY A 13 -0.65 13.15 -44.29
N ALA A 14 0.24 12.32 -44.85
CA ALA A 14 0.98 11.31 -44.09
C ALA A 14 1.92 11.94 -43.05
N LEU A 15 2.64 13.01 -43.43
CA LEU A 15 3.54 13.73 -42.53
C LEU A 15 2.78 14.36 -41.36
N PHE A 16 1.60 14.93 -41.62
CA PHE A 16 0.73 15.49 -40.59
C PHE A 16 0.25 14.41 -39.63
N LEU A 17 -0.21 13.25 -40.15
CA LEU A 17 -0.63 12.11 -39.33
C LEU A 17 0.51 11.60 -38.43
N LEU A 18 1.72 11.45 -38.98
CA LEU A 18 2.90 11.04 -38.21
C LEU A 18 3.28 12.07 -37.14
N SER A 19 3.16 13.36 -37.46
CA SER A 19 3.42 14.43 -36.49
C SER A 19 2.41 14.42 -35.35
N VAL A 20 1.11 14.26 -35.65
CA VAL A 20 0.05 14.13 -34.64
C VAL A 20 0.25 12.89 -33.77
N ALA A 21 0.59 11.75 -34.37
CA ALA A 21 0.91 10.54 -33.64
C ALA A 21 2.14 10.74 -32.74
N GLY A 22 3.22 11.31 -33.27
CA GLY A 22 4.42 11.64 -32.51
C GLY A 22 4.12 12.56 -31.32
N ILE A 23 3.33 13.61 -31.52
CA ILE A 23 2.88 14.54 -30.47
C ILE A 23 2.04 13.79 -29.41
N ALA A 24 1.11 12.94 -29.83
CA ALA A 24 0.28 12.15 -28.90
C ALA A 24 1.09 11.14 -28.07
N PHE A 25 2.14 10.56 -28.65
CA PHE A 25 3.01 9.58 -27.98
C PHE A 25 4.12 10.22 -27.12
N PHE A 26 4.73 11.31 -27.58
CA PHE A 26 5.96 11.87 -27.00
C PHE A 26 5.78 13.19 -26.23
N LEU A 27 4.58 13.80 -26.16
CA LEU A 27 4.41 14.95 -25.27
C LEU A 27 4.49 14.53 -23.79
N PRO A 28 5.41 15.11 -23.00
CA PRO A 28 5.50 14.84 -21.58
C PRO A 28 4.21 15.26 -20.87
N GLY A 29 3.63 14.35 -20.09
CA GLY A 29 2.41 14.60 -19.30
C GLY A 29 1.07 14.30 -20.01
N ARG A 30 1.06 13.82 -21.25
CA ARG A 30 -0.18 13.52 -22.01
C ARG A 30 -0.17 12.20 -22.81
N GLY A 31 0.77 11.29 -22.54
CA GLY A 31 0.75 9.96 -23.13
C GLY A 31 -0.46 9.18 -22.63
N LEU A 32 -1.59 9.28 -23.34
CA LEU A 32 -2.89 8.71 -22.97
C LEU A 32 -2.83 7.20 -22.72
N LEU A 33 -1.83 6.53 -23.31
CA LEU A 33 -1.64 5.08 -23.25
C LEU A 33 -0.56 4.66 -22.24
N LEU A 34 0.28 5.59 -21.75
CA LEU A 34 1.35 5.26 -20.78
C LEU A 34 0.81 4.53 -19.53
N PRO A 35 -0.31 4.95 -18.91
CA PRO A 35 -0.86 4.26 -17.73
C PRO A 35 -1.27 2.81 -17.99
N TYR A 36 -1.54 2.42 -19.24
CA TYR A 36 -1.90 1.05 -19.61
C TYR A 36 -0.67 0.14 -19.78
N PHE A 37 0.50 0.73 -20.05
CA PHE A 37 1.75 0.01 -20.26
C PHE A 37 2.67 0.04 -19.04
N THR A 38 2.40 0.90 -18.06
CA THR A 38 3.11 0.91 -16.78
C THR A 38 2.56 -0.16 -15.84
N PRO A 39 3.42 -0.87 -15.08
CA PRO A 39 2.98 -1.72 -13.99
C PRO A 39 2.10 -0.93 -13.03
N LYS A 40 1.01 -1.53 -12.57
CA LYS A 40 0.23 -0.93 -11.49
C LYS A 40 1.09 -0.91 -10.22
N PRO A 41 0.99 0.13 -9.38
CA PRO A 41 1.56 0.11 -8.05
C PRO A 41 1.11 -1.14 -7.31
N GLU A 42 2.02 -1.78 -6.57
CA GLU A 42 1.66 -2.89 -5.71
C GLU A 42 0.71 -2.38 -4.61
N THR A 43 -0.35 -3.13 -4.36
CA THR A 43 -1.27 -2.88 -3.26
C THR A 43 -0.80 -3.68 -2.07
N PHE A 44 -0.51 -3.02 -0.97
CA PHE A 44 -0.09 -3.67 0.26
C PHE A 44 -0.49 -2.84 1.47
N SER A 45 -0.28 -3.39 2.66
CA SER A 45 -0.44 -2.67 3.91
C SER A 45 0.84 -2.83 4.71
N GLU A 46 1.34 -1.73 5.27
CA GLU A 46 2.53 -1.76 6.13
C GLU A 46 2.10 -1.96 7.58
N LEU A 47 2.78 -2.86 8.28
CA LEU A 47 2.71 -2.99 9.73
C LEU A 47 4.12 -2.90 10.27
N TYR A 48 4.36 -1.96 11.16
CA TYR A 48 5.67 -1.75 11.76
C TYR A 48 5.59 -1.31 13.22
N PHE A 49 6.71 -1.46 13.92
CA PHE A 49 6.91 -0.99 15.29
C PHE A 49 7.96 0.11 15.25
N GLU A 50 7.66 1.28 15.82
CA GLU A 50 8.65 2.36 15.92
C GLU A 50 9.76 1.95 16.90
N ASP A 51 9.38 1.51 18.10
CA ASP A 51 10.30 1.06 19.15
C ASP A 51 10.47 -0.47 19.16
N HIS A 52 10.85 -1.04 18.01
CA HIS A 52 10.96 -2.49 17.83
C HIS A 52 12.01 -3.17 18.74
N LEU A 53 12.95 -2.40 19.29
CA LEU A 53 14.01 -2.91 20.18
C LEU A 53 13.53 -3.10 21.62
N GLU A 54 12.47 -2.40 22.03
CA GLU A 54 11.94 -2.40 23.39
C GLU A 54 10.73 -3.31 23.56
N LEU A 55 10.40 -4.11 22.53
CA LEU A 55 9.26 -5.01 22.57
C LEU A 55 9.39 -6.06 23.69
N PRO A 56 8.31 -6.28 24.48
CA PRO A 56 8.29 -7.30 25.52
C PRO A 56 8.54 -8.69 24.92
N LYS A 57 9.64 -9.33 25.33
CA LYS A 57 9.98 -10.70 24.90
C LYS A 57 9.37 -11.78 25.80
N ARG A 58 9.00 -11.40 27.02
CA ARG A 58 8.45 -12.27 28.07
C ARG A 58 7.44 -11.48 28.88
N ILE A 59 6.37 -12.15 29.27
CA ILE A 59 5.31 -11.58 30.11
C ILE A 59 5.42 -12.22 31.49
N THR A 60 5.58 -11.39 32.52
CA THR A 60 5.57 -11.78 33.93
C THR A 60 4.30 -11.25 34.60
N PRO A 61 3.68 -12.03 35.50
CA PRO A 61 2.53 -11.56 36.26
C PRO A 61 2.81 -10.27 37.03
N ASN A 62 1.76 -9.47 37.22
CA ASN A 62 1.75 -8.19 37.92
C ASN A 62 2.76 -7.15 37.38
N THR A 63 3.23 -7.34 36.15
CA THR A 63 4.10 -6.39 35.45
C THR A 63 3.30 -5.73 34.32
N PRO A 64 3.21 -4.38 34.27
CA PRO A 64 2.60 -3.70 33.15
C PRO A 64 3.52 -3.72 31.92
N TYR A 65 2.93 -3.94 30.76
CA TYR A 65 3.61 -3.93 29.47
C TYR A 65 2.92 -2.94 28.54
N GLN A 66 3.73 -2.05 27.97
CA GLN A 66 3.27 -1.05 27.03
C GLN A 66 4.11 -1.13 25.77
N PHE A 67 3.45 -1.27 24.63
CA PHE A 67 4.06 -1.14 23.32
C PHE A 67 3.02 -0.63 22.32
N SER A 68 3.44 -0.26 21.13
CA SER A 68 2.52 0.12 20.06
C SER A 68 3.04 -0.36 18.72
N PHE A 69 2.12 -0.51 17.78
CA PHE A 69 2.44 -0.77 16.38
C PHE A 69 1.61 0.16 15.51
N THR A 70 2.13 0.49 14.34
CA THR A 70 1.47 1.34 13.36
C THR A 70 1.09 0.50 12.15
N ILE A 71 -0.12 0.74 11.65
CA ILE A 71 -0.59 0.18 10.38
C ILE A 71 -0.79 1.33 9.41
N ARG A 72 -0.26 1.19 8.20
CA ARG A 72 -0.47 2.13 7.09
C ARG A 72 -1.06 1.40 5.89
N ASN A 73 -2.11 1.97 5.31
CA ASN A 73 -2.85 1.36 4.20
C ASN A 73 -2.32 1.86 2.84
N HIS A 74 -1.83 0.95 1.99
CA HIS A 74 -1.45 1.22 0.59
C HIS A 74 -2.28 0.40 -0.41
N GLU A 75 -3.50 -0.01 -0.04
CA GLU A 75 -4.35 -0.89 -0.87
C GLU A 75 -5.11 -0.14 -1.98
N GLY A 76 -4.99 1.19 -2.06
CA GLY A 76 -5.71 2.03 -3.03
C GLY A 76 -7.20 2.23 -2.70
N LYS A 77 -7.65 1.76 -1.53
CA LYS A 77 -9.06 1.81 -1.07
C LYS A 77 -9.15 1.77 0.45
N THR A 78 -10.30 2.11 1.00
CA THR A 78 -10.59 1.92 2.44
C THR A 78 -10.58 0.44 2.81
N MET A 79 -9.94 0.12 3.93
CA MET A 79 -9.75 -1.23 4.43
C MET A 79 -10.15 -1.33 5.89
N ILE A 80 -10.69 -2.49 6.27
CA ILE A 80 -11.00 -2.85 7.66
C ILE A 80 -10.03 -3.95 8.08
N TYR A 81 -9.20 -3.66 9.07
CA TYR A 81 -8.18 -4.57 9.60
C TYR A 81 -8.67 -5.20 10.92
N PRO A 82 -8.96 -6.51 10.96
CA PRO A 82 -9.14 -7.21 12.21
C PRO A 82 -7.77 -7.42 12.88
N LEU A 83 -7.61 -6.89 14.09
CA LEU A 83 -6.36 -6.91 14.84
C LEU A 83 -6.49 -7.83 16.04
N GLU A 84 -5.51 -8.72 16.19
CA GLU A 84 -5.40 -9.60 17.34
C GLU A 84 -3.94 -9.66 17.80
N VAL A 85 -3.73 -9.38 19.08
CA VAL A 85 -2.45 -9.51 19.76
C VAL A 85 -2.64 -10.59 20.81
N PHE A 86 -1.81 -11.63 20.78
CA PHE A 86 -1.86 -12.71 21.75
C PHE A 86 -0.46 -13.06 22.25
N ALA A 87 -0.38 -13.44 23.52
CA ALA A 87 0.78 -14.08 24.10
C ALA A 87 0.65 -15.60 23.92
N THR A 88 1.77 -16.28 23.64
CA THR A 88 1.82 -17.74 23.55
C THR A 88 2.67 -18.29 24.68
N SER A 89 2.15 -19.28 25.41
CA SER A 89 2.94 -20.04 26.38
C SER A 89 3.77 -21.11 25.66
N GLU A 90 5.06 -21.19 25.99
CA GLU A 90 5.96 -22.26 25.52
C GLU A 90 5.77 -23.57 26.33
N THR A 91 4.91 -23.59 27.34
CA THR A 91 4.58 -24.82 28.09
C THR A 91 3.79 -25.81 27.23
N THR A 92 3.92 -27.11 27.49
CA THR A 92 3.09 -28.14 26.84
C THR A 92 1.92 -28.51 27.77
N PRO A 93 0.64 -28.41 27.33
CA PRO A 93 0.18 -27.92 26.03
C PRO A 93 0.33 -26.40 25.89
N SER A 94 0.60 -25.93 24.66
CA SER A 94 0.69 -24.50 24.39
C SER A 94 -0.69 -23.85 24.54
N SER A 95 -0.72 -22.75 25.27
CA SER A 95 -1.91 -21.92 25.45
C SER A 95 -1.68 -20.54 24.85
N GLN A 96 -2.75 -19.93 24.36
CA GLN A 96 -2.74 -18.56 23.87
C GLN A 96 -3.59 -17.70 24.80
N LEU A 97 -3.10 -16.50 25.07
CA LEU A 97 -3.77 -15.48 25.86
C LEU A 97 -3.95 -14.24 24.99
N VAL A 98 -5.19 -13.87 24.72
CA VAL A 98 -5.51 -12.67 23.93
C VAL A 98 -5.24 -11.43 24.77
N LEU A 99 -4.36 -10.56 24.29
CA LEU A 99 -3.98 -9.30 24.93
C LEU A 99 -4.83 -8.13 24.39
N LEU A 100 -5.08 -8.12 23.08
CA LEU A 100 -5.90 -7.12 22.40
C LEU A 100 -6.65 -7.78 21.25
N LYS A 101 -7.92 -7.42 21.09
CA LYS A 101 -8.71 -7.74 19.92
C LYS A 101 -9.57 -6.54 19.54
N THR A 102 -9.36 -6.02 18.33
CA THR A 102 -10.07 -4.83 17.86
C THR A 102 -10.15 -4.82 16.34
N GLU A 103 -10.90 -3.87 15.79
CA GLU A 103 -10.97 -3.63 14.36
C GLU A 103 -10.60 -2.19 14.07
N LEU A 104 -9.92 -1.98 12.96
CA LEU A 104 -9.43 -0.67 12.55
C LEU A 104 -9.80 -0.41 11.09
N GLU A 105 -10.60 0.62 10.85
CA GLU A 105 -10.87 1.13 9.51
C GLU A 105 -9.85 2.23 9.17
N LEU A 106 -9.16 2.08 8.03
CA LEU A 106 -8.22 3.05 7.48
C LEU A 106 -8.56 3.38 6.03
N GLN A 107 -8.55 4.67 5.70
CA GLN A 107 -8.61 5.15 4.32
C GLN A 107 -7.29 4.86 3.60
N ASN A 108 -7.29 4.99 2.27
CA ASN A 108 -6.06 4.83 1.49
C ASN A 108 -5.00 5.87 1.91
N GLU A 109 -3.75 5.44 2.08
CA GLU A 109 -2.61 6.21 2.60
C GLU A 109 -2.76 6.70 4.05
N GLU A 110 -3.83 6.32 4.75
CA GLU A 110 -3.98 6.62 6.18
C GLU A 110 -3.12 5.65 7.00
N GLU A 111 -2.53 6.17 8.07
CA GLU A 111 -1.83 5.39 9.08
C GLU A 111 -2.47 5.59 10.46
N ARG A 112 -2.42 4.55 11.31
CA ARG A 112 -2.81 4.66 12.71
C ARG A 112 -1.96 3.79 13.62
N THR A 113 -1.51 4.39 14.71
CA THR A 113 -0.82 3.71 15.80
C THR A 113 -1.82 3.13 16.78
N VAL A 114 -1.65 1.85 17.09
CA VAL A 114 -2.48 1.10 18.03
C VAL A 114 -1.67 0.89 19.31
N PRO A 115 -2.03 1.55 20.42
CA PRO A 115 -1.39 1.30 21.70
C PRO A 115 -1.86 -0.04 22.28
N VAL A 116 -0.94 -0.80 22.83
CA VAL A 116 -1.18 -2.03 23.59
C VAL A 116 -0.68 -1.79 25.01
N ASP A 117 -1.61 -1.70 25.96
CA ASP A 117 -1.32 -1.68 27.39
C ASP A 117 -1.94 -2.92 28.01
N TYR A 118 -1.10 -3.74 28.66
CA TYR A 118 -1.54 -5.00 29.24
C TYR A 118 -0.84 -5.28 30.58
N THR A 119 -1.61 -5.74 31.56
CA THR A 119 -1.10 -6.26 32.84
C THR A 119 -1.71 -7.63 33.09
N LEU A 120 -0.86 -8.67 33.11
CA LEU A 120 -1.28 -10.02 33.48
C LEU A 120 -1.49 -10.06 35.00
N HIS A 121 -2.71 -10.35 35.46
CA HIS A 121 -3.00 -10.60 36.87
C HIS A 121 -2.94 -12.10 37.14
N ASP A 122 -2.34 -12.49 38.28
CA ASP A 122 -2.31 -13.89 38.77
C ASP A 122 -3.71 -14.42 39.15
#